data_AF-A0A2M7KXT3-F1
#
_entry.id   AF-A0A2M7KXT3-F1
#
_cell.length_a   1.000
_cell.length_b   1.000
_cell.length_c   1.000
_cell.angle_alpha   90.00
_cell.angle_beta   90.00
_cell.angle_gamma   90.00
#
_symmetry.space_group_name_H-M   'P 1'
#
loop_
_entity.id
_entity.type
_entity.pdbx_description
1 polymer ?
#
loop_
_entity_poly.entity_id
_entity_poly.type
_entity_poly.pdbx_seq_one_letter_code
_entity_poly.pdbx_strand_id
1 'polypeptide(L)'
;PANVKFVRMPCTGKTDVRYLLEAFEQGADGVYIVACPIGNCHHVRGNERGRARMQRAKKILDEIGLGGERLDMFFMSGSQAQA
;
A
#
# COMPACT_ATOMS: atom_id res chain seq x y z
N PRO A 1 14.58 -2.88 -8.87
CA PRO A 1 15.33 -1.71 -9.39
C PRO A 1 15.81 -0.79 -8.26
N ALA A 2 16.88 -0.02 -8.50
CA ALA A 2 17.58 0.75 -7.44
C ALA A 2 16.77 1.94 -6.88
N ASN A 3 15.68 2.33 -7.54
CA ASN A 3 14.79 3.43 -7.12
C ASN A 3 13.68 3.00 -6.13
N VAL A 4 13.60 1.71 -5.78
CA VAL A 4 12.58 1.20 -4.87
C VAL A 4 13.11 1.17 -3.43
N LYS A 5 12.42 1.87 -2.53
CA LYS A 5 12.70 1.84 -1.09
C LYS A 5 11.70 0.92 -0.38
N PHE A 6 12.19 -0.05 0.37
CA PHE A 6 11.34 -0.97 1.13
C PHE A 6 11.12 -0.47 2.55
N VAL A 7 9.85 -0.32 2.94
CA VAL A 7 9.44 -0.07 4.32
C VAL A 7 8.77 -1.33 4.86
N ARG A 8 9.44 -2.00 5.81
CA ARG A 8 8.88 -3.20 6.45
C ARG A 8 7.94 -2.79 7.58
N MET A 9 6.81 -3.48 7.62
CA MET A 9 5.79 -3.30 8.62
C MET A 9 5.23 -4.67 8.99
N PRO A 10 4.81 -4.88 10.25
CA PRO A 10 4.38 -6.20 10.73
C PRO A 10 3.15 -6.73 9.97
N CYS A 11 2.29 -5.83 9.48
CA CYS A 11 1.12 -6.17 8.68
C CYS A 11 0.65 -4.95 7.89
N THR A 12 0.06 -5.16 6.71
CA THR A 12 -0.65 -4.10 5.95
C THR A 12 -1.86 -3.53 6.71
N GLY A 13 -2.34 -4.21 7.74
CA GLY A 13 -3.31 -3.66 8.69
C GLY A 13 -2.77 -2.49 9.53
N LYS A 14 -1.45 -2.28 9.59
CA LYS A 14 -0.82 -1.10 10.21
C LYS A 14 -0.76 0.10 9.24
N THR A 15 -1.01 -0.10 7.94
CA THR A 15 -1.00 1.01 6.96
C THR A 15 -1.97 2.09 7.42
N ASP A 16 -1.49 3.33 7.42
CA ASP A 16 -2.29 4.52 7.69
C ASP A 16 -2.24 5.44 6.47
N VAL A 17 -3.30 6.23 6.26
CA VAL A 17 -3.36 7.21 5.17
C VAL A 17 -2.19 8.19 5.26
N ARG A 18 -1.80 8.60 6.48
CA ARG A 18 -0.70 9.53 6.71
C ARG A 18 0.62 9.03 6.13
N TYR A 19 0.95 7.75 6.32
CA TYR A 19 2.19 7.17 5.78
C TYR A 19 2.21 7.17 4.25
N LEU A 20 1.06 6.97 3.62
CA LEU A 20 0.94 6.95 2.16
C LEU A 20 1.11 8.35 1.59
N LEU A 21 0.45 9.35 2.19
CA LEU A 21 0.56 10.74 1.76
C LEU A 21 1.97 11.31 2.01
N GLU A 22 2.55 11.00 3.18
CA GLU A 22 3.92 11.43 3.52
C GLU A 22 4.96 10.89 2.53
N ALA A 23 4.77 9.69 1.99
CA ALA A 23 5.66 9.17 0.94
C ALA A 23 5.64 10.04 -0.33
N PHE A 24 4.47 10.55 -0.74
CA PHE A 24 4.36 11.49 -1.85
C PHE A 24 4.96 12.86 -1.50
N GLU A 25 4.76 13.35 -0.27
CA GLU A 25 5.39 14.59 0.21
C GLU A 25 6.92 14.51 0.18
N GLN A 26 7.49 13.33 0.42
CA GLN A 26 8.93 13.06 0.31
C GLN A 26 9.41 12.84 -1.14
N GLY A 27 8.56 13.05 -2.13
CA GLY A 27 8.91 12.97 -3.55
C GLY A 27 8.83 11.57 -4.16
N ALA A 28 8.06 10.64 -3.58
CA ALA A 28 7.85 9.34 -4.21
C ALA A 28 7.03 9.47 -5.51
N ASP A 29 7.52 8.84 -6.58
CA ASP A 29 6.79 8.80 -7.84
C ASP A 29 5.57 7.87 -7.81
N GLY A 30 5.60 6.87 -6.93
CA GLY A 30 4.51 5.92 -6.72
C GLY A 30 4.73 5.12 -5.45
N VAL A 31 3.64 4.63 -4.88
CA VAL A 31 3.63 3.89 -3.61
C VAL A 31 2.85 2.60 -3.80
N TYR A 32 3.46 1.48 -3.43
CA TYR A 32 2.83 0.17 -3.52
C TYR A 32 2.82 -0.52 -2.16
N ILE A 33 1.68 -1.11 -1.83
CA ILE A 33 1.48 -1.91 -0.62
C ILE A 33 1.43 -3.38 -1.01
N VAL A 34 2.30 -4.21 -0.44
CA VAL A 34 2.28 -5.65 -0.66
C VAL A 34 1.62 -6.33 0.55
N ALA A 35 0.60 -7.14 0.29
CA ALA A 35 -0.23 -7.75 1.31
C ALA A 35 -0.42 -9.25 1.10
N CYS A 36 -0.73 -9.98 2.17
CA CYS A 36 -1.21 -11.36 2.09
C CYS A 36 -2.51 -11.42 1.27
N PRO A 37 -2.78 -12.52 0.54
CA PRO A 37 -4.02 -12.68 -0.23
C PRO A 37 -5.28 -12.46 0.62
N ILE A 38 -6.33 -11.93 0.01
CA ILE A 38 -7.64 -11.81 0.66
C ILE A 38 -8.12 -13.21 1.07
N GLY A 39 -8.64 -13.33 2.30
CA GLY A 39 -9.00 -14.62 2.90
C GLY A 39 -7.84 -15.37 3.57
N ASN A 40 -6.58 -14.98 3.33
CA ASN A 40 -5.40 -15.59 3.95
C ASN A 40 -4.60 -14.58 4.79
N CYS A 41 -5.30 -13.69 5.51
CA CYS A 41 -4.65 -12.72 6.37
C CYS A 41 -4.27 -13.36 7.71
N HIS A 42 -2.98 -13.33 8.05
CA HIS A 42 -2.51 -13.79 9.36
C HIS A 42 -3.13 -13.00 10.53
N HIS A 43 -3.40 -11.70 10.31
CA HIS A 43 -4.04 -10.82 11.29
C HIS A 43 -5.55 -10.63 11.02
N VAL A 44 -6.22 -11.72 10.64
CA VAL A 44 -7.67 -11.85 10.47
C VAL A 44 -8.23 -11.02 9.30
N ARG A 45 -8.28 -9.70 9.44
CA ARG A 45 -8.78 -8.74 8.42
C ARG A 45 -7.85 -7.53 8.28
N GLY A 46 -6.55 -7.72 8.54
CA GLY A 46 -5.54 -6.66 8.45
C GLY A 46 -5.43 -6.08 7.04
N ASN A 47 -5.30 -6.93 6.03
CA ASN A 47 -5.18 -6.53 4.63
C ASN A 47 -6.43 -5.83 4.10
N GLU A 48 -7.64 -6.23 4.52
CA GLU A 48 -8.89 -5.55 4.15
C GLU A 48 -8.97 -4.12 4.72
N ARG A 49 -8.57 -3.94 5.99
CA ARG A 49 -8.49 -2.60 6.61
C ARG A 49 -7.44 -1.74 5.91
N GLY A 50 -6.28 -2.32 5.58
CA GLY A 50 -5.24 -1.66 4.79
C GLY A 50 -5.76 -1.21 3.43
N ARG A 51 -6.50 -2.08 2.72
CA ARG A 51 -7.12 -1.77 1.43
C ARG A 51 -8.10 -0.61 1.54
N ALA A 52 -8.97 -0.59 2.55
CA ALA A 52 -9.91 0.51 2.76
C ALA A 52 -9.19 1.86 2.97
N ARG A 53 -8.10 1.88 3.74
CA ARG A 53 -7.29 3.08 3.96
C ARG A 53 -6.55 3.52 2.70
N MET A 54 -5.98 2.57 1.95
CA MET A 54 -5.36 2.84 0.66
C MET A 54 -6.36 3.47 -0.31
N GLN A 55 -7.58 2.93 -0.41
CA GLN A 55 -8.64 3.48 -1.28
C GLN A 55 -9.05 4.90 -0.88
N ARG A 56 -9.09 5.20 0.43
CA ARG A 56 -9.28 6.57 0.91
C ARG A 56 -8.14 7.49 0.47
N ALA A 57 -6.89 7.03 0.57
CA ALA A 57 -5.73 7.79 0.12
C ALA A 57 -5.73 8.02 -1.39
N LYS A 58 -6.12 7.03 -2.22
CA LYS A 58 -6.28 7.21 -3.68
C LYS A 58 -7.22 8.38 -4.00
N LYS A 59 -8.39 8.43 -3.36
CA LYS A 59 -9.35 9.53 -3.55
C LYS A 59 -8.76 10.89 -3.19
N ILE A 60 -8.00 10.97 -2.09
CA ILE A 60 -7.32 12.22 -1.70
C ILE A 60 -6.32 12.63 -2.77
N LEU A 61 -5.53 11.69 -3.32
CA LEU A 61 -4.56 11.97 -4.39
C LEU A 61 -5.25 12.44 -5.68
N ASP A 62 -6.41 11.88 -6.01
CA ASP A 62 -7.24 12.32 -7.14
C ASP A 62 -7.76 13.75 -6.91
N GLU A 63 -8.30 14.03 -5.71
CA GLU A 63 -8.87 15.34 -5.35
C GLU A 63 -7.83 16.48 -5.38
N ILE A 64 -6.58 16.19 -5.01
CA ILE A 64 -5.48 17.18 -5.03
C ILE A 64 -4.71 17.22 -6.35
N GLY A 65 -5.10 16.42 -7.35
CA GLY A 65 -4.50 16.42 -8.68
C GLY A 65 -3.14 15.72 -8.79
N LEU A 66 -2.75 14.87 -7.82
CA LEU A 66 -1.52 14.08 -7.87
C LEU A 66 -1.67 12.74 -8.62
N GLY A 67 -2.90 12.28 -8.83
CA GLY A 67 -3.22 11.03 -9.53
C GLY A 67 -3.21 9.81 -8.61
N GLY A 68 -4.39 9.26 -8.33
CA GLY A 68 -4.57 8.09 -7.49
C GLY A 68 -3.99 6.81 -8.09
N GLU A 69 -3.79 6.72 -9.41
CA GLU A 69 -3.18 5.59 -10.10
C GLU A 69 -1.75 5.26 -9.61
N ARG A 70 -1.08 6.23 -9.00
CA ARG A 70 0.27 6.12 -8.44
C ARG A 70 0.32 5.40 -7.10
N LEU A 71 -0.82 5.04 -6.53
CA LEU A 71 -0.95 4.29 -5.29
C LEU A 71 -1.71 2.99 -5.53
N ASP A 72 -1.12 1.83 -5.24
CA ASP A 72 -1.85 0.57 -5.34
C ASP A 72 -1.46 -0.49 -4.31
N MET A 73 -2.25 -1.56 -4.26
CA MET A 73 -2.06 -2.68 -3.33
C MET A 73 -2.06 -4.01 -4.08
N PHE A 74 -0.96 -4.73 -3.96
CA PHE A 74 -0.78 -6.06 -4.53
C PHE A 74 -0.96 -7.14 -3.46
N PHE A 75 -1.55 -8.25 -3.88
CA PHE A 75 -1.82 -9.40 -3.03
C PHE A 75 -0.91 -10.55 -3.44
N MET A 76 0.00 -10.95 -2.55
CA MET A 76 1.01 -11.95 -2.81
C MET A 76 1.16 -12.88 -1.61
N SER A 77 1.25 -14.18 -1.86
CA SER A 77 1.65 -15.17 -0.85
C SER A 77 3.16 -15.15 -0.63
N GLY A 78 3.62 -15.71 0.49
CA GLY A 78 5.05 -15.81 0.80
C GLY A 78 5.86 -16.65 -0.21
N SER A 79 5.21 -17.44 -1.05
CA SER A 79 5.84 -18.25 -2.10
C SER A 79 5.92 -17.56 -3.47
N GLN A 80 5.31 -16.39 -3.64
CA GLN A 80 5.23 -15.68 -4.93
C GLN A 80 6.38 -14.68 -5.16
N ALA A 81 7.54 -14.87 -4.52
CA ALA A 81 8.65 -13.93 -4.58
C ALA A 81 9.29 -13.74 -5.98
N GLN A 82 8.93 -14.58 -6.97
CA GLN A 82 9.46 -14.54 -8.34
C GLN A 82 8.39 -14.26 -9.42
N ALA A 83 7.22 -13.75 -9.04
CA ALA A 83 6.18 -13.36 -9.99
C ALA A 83 6.48 -12.02 -10.67
#